data_AF-A0A962YCX1-F1
#
_entry.id   AF-A0A962YCX1-F1
#
_cell.length_a   1.000
_cell.length_b   1.000
_cell.length_c   1.000
_cell.angle_alpha   90.00
_cell.angle_beta   90.00
_cell.angle_gamma   90.00
#
_symmetry.space_group_name_H-M   'P 1'
#
loop_
_entity.id
_entity.type
_entity.pdbx_description
1 polymer ?
#
loop_
_entity_poly.entity_id
_entity_poly.type
_entity_poly.pdbx_seq_one_letter_code
_entity_poly.pdbx_strand_id
1 'polypeptide(L)'
;INARIGQNISLMLNLSNRQINHTDLIDTILKTCEENGTIAGDIVFEIAAETAANNINRVRELIADLQDHGFHFALDNFGIGALSFDDLRSLKVDYLKIDGDLVSKVVWSPADRAMVQAITDLAEGLNLKVIAMGVESDQVLKLLRELDIGFGQGRLFAEPAPRFHEHERIILTDNSDDEWH
;
A
#
# COMPACT_ATOMS: atom_id res chain seq x y z
N ILE A 1 0.22 26.90 -14.73
CA ILE A 1 -1.21 26.68 -14.41
C ILE A 1 -1.22 26.10 -13.01
N ASN A 2 -1.49 26.92 -12.00
CA ASN A 2 -1.54 26.48 -10.60
C ASN A 2 -2.99 26.08 -10.29
N ALA A 3 -3.29 24.79 -10.36
CA ALA A 3 -4.55 24.24 -9.89
C ALA A 3 -4.26 23.42 -8.63
N ARG A 4 -4.45 24.04 -7.46
CA ARG A 4 -4.62 23.30 -6.21
C ARG A 4 -6.12 22.97 -6.09
N ILE A 5 -6.48 21.74 -6.42
CA ILE A 5 -7.79 21.15 -6.14
C ILE A 5 -7.58 20.05 -5.10
N GLY A 6 -7.80 20.33 -3.81
CA GLY A 6 -7.98 19.32 -2.74
C GLY A 6 -7.20 17.98 -2.84
N GLN A 7 -5.90 18.02 -3.11
CA GLN A 7 -5.11 16.82 -3.42
C GLN A 7 -4.53 16.16 -2.17
N ASN A 8 -5.07 14.99 -1.84
CA ASN A 8 -4.41 13.93 -1.07
C ASN A 8 -4.42 12.68 -2.00
N ILE A 9 -3.82 12.83 -3.17
CA ILE A 9 -3.71 11.77 -4.18
C ILE A 9 -2.31 11.22 -4.07
N SER A 10 -2.18 9.94 -3.71
CA SER A 10 -0.89 9.25 -3.69
C SER A 10 -0.76 8.33 -4.91
N LEU A 11 0.42 8.33 -5.52
CA LEU A 11 0.81 7.41 -6.57
C LEU A 11 1.58 6.24 -5.94
N MET A 12 1.07 5.03 -6.11
CA MET A 12 1.75 3.82 -5.63
C MET A 12 2.63 3.23 -6.74
N LEU A 13 3.92 3.03 -6.45
CA LEU A 13 4.94 2.59 -7.42
C LEU A 13 5.65 1.32 -6.95
N ASN A 14 5.65 0.29 -7.78
CA ASN A 14 6.34 -0.96 -7.48
C ASN A 14 7.87 -0.81 -7.52
N LEU A 15 8.54 -1.26 -6.45
CA LEU A 15 9.98 -1.41 -6.40
C LEU A 15 10.35 -2.89 -6.53
N SER A 16 11.00 -3.23 -7.64
CA SER A 16 11.49 -4.59 -7.86
C SER A 16 12.72 -4.90 -7.00
N ASN A 17 12.93 -6.18 -6.69
CA ASN A 17 14.13 -6.67 -6.00
C ASN A 17 15.44 -6.21 -6.69
N ARG A 18 15.44 -6.11 -8.02
CA ARG A 18 16.61 -5.63 -8.78
C ARG A 18 16.90 -4.16 -8.49
N GLN A 19 15.88 -3.32 -8.39
CA GLN A 19 16.04 -1.88 -8.10
C GLN A 19 16.51 -1.67 -6.66
N ILE A 20 15.91 -2.38 -5.69
CA ILE A 20 16.28 -2.29 -4.27
C ILE A 20 17.78 -2.54 -4.05
N ASN A 21 18.36 -3.46 -4.81
CA ASN A 21 19.77 -3.80 -4.74
C ASN A 21 20.69 -2.89 -5.57
N HIS A 22 20.16 -1.91 -6.29
CA HIS A 22 20.96 -0.95 -7.05
C HIS A 22 21.46 0.17 -6.13
N THR A 23 22.75 0.50 -6.20
CA THR A 23 23.37 1.52 -5.34
C THR A 23 22.81 2.91 -5.59
N ASP A 24 22.52 3.23 -6.85
CA ASP A 24 22.15 4.59 -7.26
C ASP A 24 20.62 4.84 -7.22
N LEU A 25 19.84 3.92 -6.64
CA LEU A 25 18.37 3.99 -6.66
C LEU A 25 17.85 5.26 -5.99
N ILE A 26 18.35 5.57 -4.79
CA ILE A 26 17.89 6.71 -3.99
C ILE A 26 18.16 8.02 -4.76
N ASP A 27 19.40 8.22 -5.20
CA ASP A 27 19.79 9.39 -6.00
C ASP A 27 18.93 9.53 -7.26
N THR A 28 18.65 8.42 -7.93
CA THR A 28 17.79 8.40 -9.12
C THR A 28 16.36 8.86 -8.79
N ILE A 29 15.76 8.36 -7.70
CA ILE A 29 14.42 8.76 -7.26
C ILE A 29 14.38 10.25 -6.92
N LEU A 30 15.32 10.73 -6.11
CA LEU A 30 15.36 12.12 -5.65
C LEU A 30 15.52 13.08 -6.83
N LYS A 31 16.48 12.80 -7.72
CA LYS A 31 16.69 13.58 -8.93
C LYS A 31 15.46 13.57 -9.84
N THR A 32 14.81 12.42 -10.00
CA THR A 32 13.59 12.33 -10.83
C THR A 32 12.45 13.18 -10.23
N CYS A 33 12.29 13.19 -8.91
CA CYS A 33 11.29 14.01 -8.25
C CYS A 33 11.59 15.51 -8.43
N GLU A 34 12.85 15.91 -8.27
CA GLU A 34 13.29 17.29 -8.49
C GLU A 34 13.02 17.76 -9.93
N GLU A 35 13.41 16.97 -10.93
CA GLU A 35 13.25 17.30 -12.35
C GLU A 35 11.78 17.43 -12.78
N ASN A 36 10.87 16.70 -12.13
CA ASN A 36 9.45 16.68 -12.47
C ASN A 36 8.59 17.54 -11.53
N GLY A 37 9.17 18.10 -10.45
CA GLY A 37 8.41 18.83 -9.42
C GLY A 37 7.46 17.93 -8.63
N THR A 38 7.78 16.65 -8.49
CA THR A 38 6.96 15.67 -7.76
C THR A 38 7.17 15.82 -6.25
N ILE A 39 6.07 15.82 -5.49
CA ILE A 39 6.11 15.89 -4.02
C ILE A 39 6.30 14.46 -3.48
N ALA A 40 7.33 14.26 -2.66
CA ALA A 40 7.65 12.94 -2.10
C ALA A 40 6.49 12.33 -1.29
N GLY A 41 5.76 13.16 -0.53
CA GLY A 41 4.59 12.75 0.24
C GLY A 41 3.45 12.17 -0.60
N ASP A 42 3.42 12.48 -1.90
CA ASP A 42 2.43 11.93 -2.83
C ASP A 42 2.88 10.59 -3.44
N ILE A 43 4.05 10.05 -3.08
CA ILE A 43 4.54 8.77 -3.59
C ILE A 43 4.55 7.72 -2.46
N VAL A 44 3.98 6.55 -2.78
CA VAL A 44 4.07 5.34 -1.95
C VAL A 44 4.82 4.29 -2.73
N PHE A 45 5.92 3.75 -2.21
CA PHE A 45 6.62 2.65 -2.84
C PHE A 45 6.10 1.30 -2.35
N GLU A 46 5.73 0.43 -3.29
CA GLU A 46 5.27 -0.93 -3.02
C GLU A 46 6.44 -1.92 -3.09
N ILE A 47 6.60 -2.72 -2.03
CA ILE A 47 7.61 -3.77 -1.96
C ILE A 47 6.90 -5.09 -1.67
N ALA A 48 7.06 -6.08 -2.54
CA ALA A 48 6.48 -7.40 -2.32
C ALA A 48 7.02 -8.03 -1.02
N ALA A 49 6.14 -8.64 -0.22
CA ALA A 49 6.48 -9.28 1.05
C ALA A 49 7.62 -10.30 0.93
N GLU A 50 7.62 -11.09 -0.15
CA GLU A 50 8.70 -12.05 -0.44
C GLU A 50 10.04 -11.34 -0.70
N THR A 51 10.02 -10.22 -1.43
CA THR A 51 11.24 -9.43 -1.69
C THR A 51 11.79 -8.84 -0.40
N ALA A 52 10.91 -8.36 0.49
CA ALA A 52 11.28 -7.85 1.80
C ALA A 52 11.87 -8.95 2.69
N ALA A 53 11.24 -10.13 2.76
CA ALA A 53 11.72 -11.25 3.56
C ALA A 53 13.13 -11.71 3.15
N ASN A 54 13.42 -11.71 1.84
CA ASN A 54 14.71 -12.14 1.33
C ASN A 54 15.83 -11.10 1.52
N ASN A 55 15.51 -9.83 1.77
CA ASN A 55 16.48 -8.73 1.84
C ASN A 55 16.20 -7.74 2.98
N ILE A 56 15.76 -8.26 4.13
CA ILE A 56 15.16 -7.43 5.20
C ILE A 56 16.00 -6.23 5.61
N ASN A 57 17.32 -6.41 5.78
CA ASN A 57 18.22 -5.33 6.18
C ASN A 57 18.31 -4.23 5.13
N ARG A 58 18.47 -4.63 3.85
CA ARG A 58 18.58 -3.68 2.74
C ARG A 58 17.28 -2.92 2.53
N VAL A 59 16.15 -3.61 2.63
CA VAL A 59 14.82 -2.99 2.52
C VAL A 59 14.57 -2.01 3.66
N ARG A 60 14.89 -2.39 4.90
CA ARG A 60 14.79 -1.51 6.07
C ARG A 60 15.62 -0.23 5.91
N GLU A 61 16.85 -0.34 5.43
CA GLU A 61 17.72 0.81 5.15
C GLU A 61 17.13 1.71 4.06
N LEU A 62 16.68 1.12 2.94
CA LEU A 62 16.05 1.86 1.85
C LEU A 62 14.80 2.62 2.30
N ILE A 63 13.94 1.98 3.12
CA ILE A 63 12.74 2.61 3.66
C ILE A 63 13.11 3.80 4.53
N ALA A 64 14.06 3.61 5.47
CA ALA A 64 14.50 4.70 6.35
C ALA A 64 15.05 5.89 5.55
N ASP A 65 15.94 5.64 4.59
CA ASP A 65 16.58 6.70 3.79
C ASP A 65 15.55 7.51 2.98
N LEU A 66 14.54 6.85 2.39
CA LEU A 66 13.52 7.54 1.60
C LEU A 66 12.42 8.16 2.48
N GLN A 67 12.09 7.58 3.63
CA GLN A 67 11.18 8.22 4.59
C GLN A 67 11.74 9.53 5.14
N ASP A 68 13.07 9.64 5.31
CA ASP A 68 13.73 10.90 5.65
C ASP A 68 13.53 12.02 4.60
N HIS A 69 13.13 11.64 3.38
CA HIS A 69 12.77 12.56 2.29
C HIS A 69 11.25 12.73 2.12
N GLY A 70 10.44 12.10 2.97
CA GLY A 70 8.98 12.21 2.97
C GLY A 70 8.23 11.22 2.08
N PHE A 71 8.89 10.16 1.59
CA PHE A 71 8.22 9.07 0.86
C PHE A 71 7.51 8.11 1.80
N HIS A 72 6.43 7.48 1.32
CA HIS A 72 5.70 6.45 2.04
C HIS A 72 5.96 5.06 1.45
N PHE A 73 5.62 4.00 2.19
CA PHE A 73 5.83 2.62 1.78
C PHE A 73 4.64 1.70 2.04
N ALA A 74 4.44 0.75 1.13
CA ALA A 74 3.46 -0.31 1.24
C ALA A 74 4.14 -1.67 1.11
N LEU A 75 3.71 -2.62 1.95
CA LEU A 75 4.09 -4.02 1.81
C LEU A 75 3.04 -4.74 0.97
N ASP A 76 3.45 -5.27 -0.19
CA ASP A 76 2.56 -5.86 -1.18
C ASP A 76 2.43 -7.38 -1.06
N ASN A 77 1.27 -7.92 -1.45
CA ASN A 77 0.93 -9.35 -1.36
C ASN A 77 1.07 -9.96 0.06
N PHE A 78 0.66 -9.20 1.09
CA PHE A 78 0.70 -9.70 2.46
C PHE A 78 -0.34 -10.81 2.68
N GLY A 79 0.04 -11.83 3.45
CA GLY A 79 -0.79 -13.02 3.71
C GLY A 79 -0.36 -14.30 2.96
N ILE A 80 0.56 -14.20 2.00
CA ILE A 80 1.09 -15.35 1.24
C ILE A 80 2.58 -15.62 1.53
N GLY A 81 3.31 -14.61 2.03
CA GLY A 81 4.76 -14.66 2.24
C GLY A 81 5.22 -14.99 3.67
N ALA A 82 6.53 -15.16 3.83
CA ALA A 82 7.19 -15.62 5.06
C ALA A 82 7.79 -14.48 5.91
N LEU A 83 7.10 -13.35 6.06
CA LEU A 83 7.55 -12.31 7.00
C LEU A 83 7.10 -12.65 8.42
N SER A 84 8.04 -12.57 9.36
CA SER A 84 7.71 -12.67 10.78
C SER A 84 7.08 -11.35 11.28
N PHE A 85 6.45 -11.39 12.46
CA PHE A 85 5.96 -10.17 13.11
C PHE A 85 7.10 -9.20 13.46
N ASP A 86 8.29 -9.72 13.76
CA ASP A 86 9.45 -8.87 14.05
C ASP A 86 9.93 -8.15 12.78
N ASP A 87 9.95 -8.86 11.65
CA ASP A 87 10.28 -8.26 10.35
C ASP A 87 9.30 -7.14 10.02
N LEU A 88 7.99 -7.41 10.12
CA LEU A 88 6.95 -6.41 9.84
C LEU A 88 7.11 -5.16 10.73
N ARG A 89 7.31 -5.36 12.04
CA ARG A 89 7.54 -4.28 12.99
C ARG A 89 8.81 -3.48 12.68
N SER A 90 9.82 -4.11 12.10
CA SER A 90 11.11 -3.46 11.78
C SER A 90 11.06 -2.61 10.50
N LEU A 91 10.21 -2.96 9.53
CA LEU A 91 10.17 -2.32 8.22
C LEU A 91 9.53 -0.92 8.23
N LYS A 92 8.74 -0.56 9.26
CA LYS A 92 8.08 0.76 9.40
C LYS A 92 7.38 1.25 8.14
N VAL A 93 6.69 0.35 7.43
CA VAL A 93 5.83 0.71 6.31
C VAL A 93 4.61 1.50 6.79
N ASP A 94 3.91 2.16 5.88
CA ASP A 94 2.67 2.91 6.16
C ASP A 94 1.43 2.09 5.81
N TYR A 95 1.56 1.20 4.81
CA TYR A 95 0.45 0.41 4.28
C TYR A 95 0.76 -1.10 4.25
N LEU A 96 -0.27 -1.90 4.49
CA LEU A 96 -0.31 -3.33 4.21
C LEU A 96 -1.32 -3.61 3.10
N LYS A 97 -0.87 -4.23 2.00
CA LYS A 97 -1.75 -4.68 0.93
C LYS A 97 -2.06 -6.15 1.08
N ILE A 98 -3.33 -6.49 1.32
CA ILE A 98 -3.78 -7.88 1.43
C ILE A 98 -3.91 -8.48 0.03
N ASP A 99 -3.35 -9.67 -0.14
CA ASP A 99 -3.39 -10.39 -1.41
C ASP A 99 -4.82 -10.63 -1.93
N GLY A 100 -4.99 -10.50 -3.26
CA GLY A 100 -6.28 -10.65 -3.93
C GLY A 100 -6.90 -12.05 -3.83
N ASP A 101 -6.08 -13.11 -3.68
CA ASP A 101 -6.59 -14.48 -3.50
C ASP A 101 -7.26 -14.67 -2.14
N LEU A 102 -6.84 -13.93 -1.10
CA LEU A 102 -7.52 -13.89 0.19
C LEU A 102 -8.79 -13.05 0.09
N VAL A 103 -8.68 -11.84 -0.46
CA VAL A 103 -9.79 -10.89 -0.59
C VAL A 103 -10.94 -11.46 -1.42
N SER A 104 -10.67 -12.13 -2.53
CA SER A 104 -11.70 -12.72 -3.40
C SER A 104 -12.50 -13.84 -2.73
N LYS A 105 -12.00 -14.43 -1.65
CA LYS A 105 -12.63 -15.56 -0.95
C LYS A 105 -13.35 -15.20 0.34
N VAL A 106 -13.21 -13.97 0.84
CA VAL A 106 -13.78 -13.51 2.12
C VAL A 106 -15.29 -13.74 2.24
N VAL A 107 -16.02 -13.66 1.12
CA VAL A 107 -17.48 -13.82 1.10
C VAL A 107 -17.91 -15.25 1.45
N TRP A 108 -17.21 -16.28 0.93
CA TRP A 108 -17.63 -17.68 1.03
C TRP A 108 -16.73 -18.55 1.90
N SER A 109 -15.53 -18.10 2.26
CA SER A 109 -14.58 -18.83 3.09
C SER A 109 -14.50 -18.20 4.47
N PRO A 110 -15.07 -18.83 5.52
CA PRO A 110 -14.93 -18.35 6.89
C PRO A 110 -13.46 -18.30 7.35
N ALA A 111 -12.62 -19.19 6.84
CA ALA A 111 -11.20 -19.22 7.13
C ALA A 111 -10.48 -17.98 6.56
N ASP A 112 -10.68 -17.69 5.26
CA ASP A 112 -10.06 -16.51 4.64
C ASP A 112 -10.59 -15.21 5.26
N ARG A 113 -11.88 -15.15 5.61
CA ARG A 113 -12.45 -14.02 6.36
C ARG A 113 -11.78 -13.82 7.71
N ALA A 114 -11.57 -14.89 8.48
CA ALA A 114 -10.87 -14.82 9.76
C ALA A 114 -9.41 -14.39 9.59
N MET A 115 -8.74 -14.82 8.52
CA MET A 115 -7.38 -14.36 8.19
C MET A 115 -7.34 -12.87 7.86
N VAL A 116 -8.25 -12.38 7.02
CA VAL A 116 -8.34 -10.95 6.67
C VAL A 116 -8.64 -10.09 7.90
N GLN A 117 -9.53 -10.53 8.79
CA GLN A 117 -9.77 -9.84 10.06
C GLN A 117 -8.48 -9.79 10.91
N ALA A 118 -7.79 -10.92 11.08
CA ALA A 118 -6.57 -10.98 11.88
C ALA A 118 -5.44 -10.08 11.31
N ILE A 119 -5.32 -9.99 9.99
CA ILE A 119 -4.38 -9.06 9.34
C ILE A 119 -4.79 -7.61 9.62
N THR A 120 -6.09 -7.31 9.60
CA THR A 120 -6.60 -5.96 9.87
C THR A 120 -6.33 -5.56 11.32
N ASP A 121 -6.64 -6.42 12.29
CA ASP A 121 -6.39 -6.16 13.72
C ASP A 121 -4.88 -5.95 14.00
N LEU A 122 -4.03 -6.74 13.32
CA LEU A 122 -2.58 -6.57 13.40
C LEU A 122 -2.12 -5.22 12.84
N ALA A 123 -2.67 -4.82 11.69
CA ALA A 123 -2.36 -3.55 11.06
C ALA A 123 -2.75 -2.38 11.98
N GLU A 124 -3.95 -2.42 12.55
CA GLU A 124 -4.42 -1.42 13.53
C GLU A 124 -3.46 -1.33 14.72
N GLY A 125 -3.08 -2.46 15.32
CA GLY A 125 -2.14 -2.51 16.44
C GLY A 125 -0.74 -1.98 16.11
N LEU A 126 -0.36 -1.96 14.83
CA LEU A 126 0.91 -1.42 14.33
C LEU A 126 0.76 -0.01 13.72
N ASN A 127 -0.44 0.58 13.77
CA ASN A 127 -0.78 1.85 13.14
C ASN A 127 -0.52 1.88 11.62
N LEU A 128 -0.87 0.78 10.95
CA LEU A 128 -0.74 0.58 9.50
C LEU A 128 -2.10 0.68 8.83
N LYS A 129 -2.16 1.30 7.65
CA LYS A 129 -3.37 1.34 6.82
C LYS A 129 -3.47 0.08 5.96
N VAL A 130 -4.66 -0.50 5.86
CA VAL A 130 -4.89 -1.74 5.09
C VAL A 130 -5.51 -1.43 3.73
N ILE A 131 -4.96 -2.02 2.67
CA ILE A 131 -5.46 -1.96 1.30
C ILE A 131 -5.85 -3.37 0.86
N ALA A 132 -7.13 -3.61 0.58
CA ALA A 132 -7.59 -4.87 0.01
C ALA A 132 -7.43 -4.88 -1.52
N MET A 133 -6.67 -5.82 -2.07
CA MET A 133 -6.51 -5.98 -3.52
C MET A 133 -7.57 -6.89 -4.13
N GLY A 134 -7.82 -6.77 -5.43
CA GLY A 134 -8.76 -7.64 -6.14
C GLY A 134 -10.22 -7.45 -5.74
N VAL A 135 -10.64 -6.23 -5.39
CA VAL A 135 -12.05 -5.93 -5.11
C VAL A 135 -12.84 -5.91 -6.42
N GLU A 136 -13.63 -6.97 -6.67
CA GLU A 136 -14.32 -7.18 -7.94
C GLU A 136 -15.85 -7.27 -7.83
N SER A 137 -16.42 -7.20 -6.62
CA SER A 137 -17.87 -7.23 -6.43
C SER A 137 -18.33 -6.40 -5.23
N ASP A 138 -19.57 -5.90 -5.29
CA ASP A 138 -20.21 -5.20 -4.17
C ASP A 138 -20.30 -6.05 -2.90
N GLN A 139 -20.39 -7.38 -3.04
CA GLN A 139 -20.41 -8.30 -1.91
C GLN A 139 -19.07 -8.32 -1.18
N VAL A 140 -17.96 -8.39 -1.93
CA VAL A 140 -16.61 -8.28 -1.36
C VAL A 140 -16.44 -6.91 -0.72
N LEU A 141 -16.78 -5.83 -1.43
CA LEU A 141 -16.68 -4.47 -0.93
C LEU A 141 -17.43 -4.26 0.39
N LYS A 142 -18.68 -4.73 0.46
CA LYS A 142 -19.50 -4.64 1.67
C LYS A 142 -18.85 -5.37 2.83
N LEU A 143 -18.36 -6.58 2.61
CA LEU A 143 -17.73 -7.36 3.67
C LEU A 143 -16.41 -6.72 4.12
N LEU A 144 -15.59 -6.18 3.21
CA LEU A 144 -14.35 -5.47 3.58
C LEU A 144 -14.63 -4.26 4.48
N ARG A 145 -15.72 -3.52 4.23
CA ARG A 145 -16.17 -2.42 5.13
C ARG A 145 -16.58 -2.93 6.50
N GLU A 146 -17.24 -4.08 6.58
CA GLU A 146 -17.61 -4.72 7.86
C GLU A 146 -16.39 -5.21 8.64
N LEU A 147 -15.26 -5.41 7.97
CA LEU A 147 -13.96 -5.75 8.56
C LEU A 147 -13.09 -4.50 8.81
N ASP A 148 -13.66 -3.29 8.77
CA ASP A 148 -12.96 -2.01 8.99
C ASP A 148 -11.79 -1.71 8.03
N ILE A 149 -11.80 -2.29 6.83
CA ILE A 149 -10.80 -2.02 5.79
C ILE A 149 -11.17 -0.75 5.01
N GLY A 150 -10.37 0.30 5.20
CA GLY A 150 -10.62 1.64 4.64
C GLY A 150 -10.19 1.85 3.18
N PHE A 151 -9.37 0.97 2.59
CA PHE A 151 -8.88 1.13 1.21
C PHE A 151 -9.04 -0.15 0.39
N GLY A 152 -9.35 0.01 -0.89
CA GLY A 152 -9.49 -1.11 -1.82
C GLY A 152 -9.00 -0.78 -3.22
N GLN A 153 -8.50 -1.80 -3.90
CA GLN A 153 -8.05 -1.74 -5.29
C GLN A 153 -8.66 -2.93 -6.06
N GLY A 154 -9.23 -2.68 -7.23
CA GLY A 154 -9.78 -3.76 -8.07
C GLY A 154 -10.72 -3.26 -9.16
N ARG A 155 -11.15 -4.20 -10.01
CA ARG A 155 -11.95 -3.92 -11.22
C ARG A 155 -13.35 -3.38 -10.93
N LEU A 156 -13.85 -3.55 -9.70
CA LEU A 156 -15.08 -2.89 -9.26
C LEU A 156 -14.99 -1.35 -9.37
N PHE A 157 -13.78 -0.82 -9.21
CA PHE A 157 -13.51 0.61 -9.20
C PHE A 157 -13.08 1.14 -10.56
N ALA A 158 -12.07 0.50 -11.15
CA ALA A 158 -11.54 0.84 -12.46
C ALA A 158 -10.73 -0.35 -13.01
N GLU A 159 -10.75 -0.51 -14.33
CA GLU A 159 -9.82 -1.41 -15.01
C GLU A 159 -8.44 -0.74 -15.13
N PRO A 160 -7.33 -1.51 -15.13
CA PRO A 160 -6.02 -0.99 -15.45
C PRO A 160 -6.02 -0.30 -16.81
N ALA A 161 -5.64 0.98 -16.84
CA ALA A 161 -5.61 1.77 -18.06
C ALA A 161 -4.17 2.04 -18.52
N PRO A 162 -3.92 2.09 -19.84
CA PRO A 162 -2.60 2.41 -20.38
C PRO A 162 -2.17 3.87 -20.12
N ARG A 163 -3.09 4.72 -19.66
CA ARG A 163 -2.82 6.09 -19.23
C ARG A 163 -3.62 6.38 -17.96
N PHE A 164 -3.09 7.25 -17.12
CA PHE A 164 -3.82 7.77 -15.98
C PHE A 164 -5.07 8.50 -16.47
N HIS A 165 -6.22 8.09 -15.97
CA HIS A 165 -7.48 8.82 -16.07
C HIS A 165 -7.86 9.22 -14.64
N GLU A 166 -8.25 10.47 -14.42
CA GLU A 166 -8.78 10.87 -13.10
C GLU A 166 -10.01 10.01 -12.79
N HIS A 167 -9.93 9.26 -11.70
CA HIS A 167 -11.04 8.51 -11.12
C HIS A 167 -11.37 9.13 -9.75
N GLU A 168 -12.64 9.04 -9.33
CA GLU A 168 -13.05 9.49 -8.00
C GLU A 168 -12.22 8.80 -6.91
N ARG A 169 -11.86 9.53 -5.85
CA ARG A 169 -11.18 8.94 -4.68
C ARG A 169 -12.12 7.93 -4.04
N ILE A 170 -11.67 6.69 -3.89
CA ILE A 170 -12.48 5.61 -3.31
C ILE A 170 -11.94 5.32 -1.92
N ILE A 171 -12.43 6.10 -0.97
CA ILE A 171 -12.27 5.86 0.45
C ILE A 171 -13.39 4.88 0.85
N LEU A 172 -13.05 3.74 1.46
CA LEU A 172 -14.04 2.72 1.80
C LEU A 172 -14.77 3.04 3.11
N THR A 173 -14.19 3.86 3.97
CA THR A 173 -14.74 4.29 5.27
C THR A 173 -14.63 5.81 5.46
N ASP A 174 -15.75 6.46 5.80
CA ASP A 174 -15.79 7.89 6.07
C ASP A 174 -15.34 8.16 7.52
N ASN A 175 -14.04 8.03 7.80
CA ASN A 175 -13.49 8.53 9.06
C ASN A 175 -13.05 9.99 8.84
N SER A 176 -13.90 10.90 9.30
CA SER A 176 -13.73 12.36 9.23
C SER A 176 -12.54 12.93 10.01
N ASP A 177 -11.67 12.08 10.57
CA ASP A 177 -10.62 12.48 11.51
C ASP A 177 -9.19 12.32 10.93
N ASP A 178 -9.05 11.93 9.66
CA ASP A 178 -7.75 11.95 8.95
C ASP A 178 -7.41 13.40 8.52
N GLU A 179 -7.24 14.30 9.51
CA GLU A 179 -6.55 15.58 9.32
C GLU A 179 -5.05 15.30 9.21
N TRP A 180 -4.51 15.50 8.02
CA TRP A 180 -3.09 15.39 7.72
C TRP A 180 -2.33 16.52 8.43
N HIS A 181 -1.41 16.15 9.32
CA HIS A 181 -0.36 17.02 9.87
C HIS A 181 1.01 16.44 9.55
#